data_AF-A0A2V5LIU6-F1
#
_entry.id   AF-A0A2V5LIU6-F1
#
_cell.length_a   1.000
_cell.length_b   1.000
_cell.length_c   1.000
_cell.angle_alpha   90.00
_cell.angle_beta   90.00
_cell.angle_gamma   90.00
#
_symmetry.space_group_name_H-M   'P 1'
#
loop_
_entity.id
_entity.type
_entity.pdbx_description
1 polymer ?
#
loop_
_entity_poly.entity_id
_entity_poly.type
_entity_poly.pdbx_seq_one_letter_code
_entity_poly.pdbx_strand_id
1 'polypeptide(L)' 'NRLGPAGSHFICVQSVVVDDQDNLWVLDPASPKMQGIVKGGPKLVEIDLRANQVMQTIPFGEDIAPAKSYLND' A
#
# COMPACT_ATOMS: atom_id res chain seq x y z
N ASN A 1 -8.19 -13.20 3.14
CA ASN A 1 -8.55 -11.81 2.77
C ASN A 1 -9.80 -11.39 3.51
N ARG A 2 -9.73 -10.29 4.24
CA ARG A 2 -10.90 -9.70 4.91
C ARG A 2 -11.71 -8.99 3.82
N LEU A 3 -13.02 -9.21 3.80
CA LEU A 3 -13.92 -8.45 2.93
C LEU A 3 -13.97 -6.99 3.43
N GLY A 4 -13.97 -6.02 2.51
CA GLY A 4 -14.03 -4.60 2.84
C GLY A 4 -13.62 -3.70 1.68
N PRO A 5 -13.71 -2.36 1.84
CA PRO A 5 -13.22 -1.41 0.85
C PRO A 5 -11.75 -1.67 0.49
N ALA A 6 -11.35 -1.38 -0.75
CA ALA A 6 -9.99 -1.63 -1.26
C ALA A 6 -8.87 -1.01 -0.39
N GLY A 7 -9.10 0.19 0.13
CA GLY A 7 -8.15 0.88 1.00
C GLY A 7 -8.04 0.30 2.42
N SER A 8 -8.95 -0.58 2.85
CA SER A 8 -8.99 -1.09 4.22
C SER A 8 -8.13 -2.35 4.46
N HIS A 9 -7.47 -2.84 3.42
CA HIS A 9 -6.64 -4.05 3.47
C HIS A 9 -5.57 -4.01 2.38
N PHE A 10 -4.52 -4.81 2.54
CA PHE A 10 -3.53 -5.02 1.49
C PHE A 10 -4.10 -5.86 0.35
N ILE A 11 -3.80 -5.48 -0.88
CA ILE A 11 -4.27 -6.14 -2.10
C ILE A 11 -3.13 -6.96 -2.72
N CYS A 12 -2.02 -6.31 -3.08
CA CYS A 12 -0.83 -6.97 -3.61
C CYS A 12 0.44 -6.16 -3.31
N VAL A 13 0.98 -6.34 -2.11
CA VAL A 13 2.23 -5.69 -1.66
C VAL A 13 3.37 -5.98 -2.64
N GLN A 14 4.12 -4.94 -2.99
CA GLN A 14 5.27 -5.03 -3.92
C GLN A 14 6.60 -4.89 -3.18
N SER A 15 6.73 -3.94 -2.25
CA SER A 15 7.97 -3.72 -1.49
C SER A 15 7.68 -3.39 -0.03
N VAL A 16 8.66 -3.72 0.80
CA VAL A 16 8.68 -3.45 2.23
C VAL A 16 10.07 -2.98 2.65
N VAL A 17 10.15 -1.90 3.42
CA VAL A 17 11.41 -1.34 3.93
C VAL A 17 11.24 -1.00 5.40
N VAL A 18 12.25 -1.32 6.21
CA VAL A 18 12.32 -0.84 7.61
C VAL A 18 13.27 0.35 7.64
N ASP A 19 12.81 1.47 8.22
CA ASP A 19 13.63 2.67 8.39
C ASP A 19 14.51 2.61 9.66
N ASP A 20 15.26 3.67 9.93
CA ASP A 20 16.15 3.78 11.08
C ASP A 20 15.42 4.01 12.43
N GLN A 21 14.09 4.15 12.40
CA GLN A 21 13.23 4.38 13.55
C GLN A 21 12.41 3.14 13.96
N ASP A 22 12.64 1.99 13.29
CA ASP A 22 11.83 0.76 13.39
C ASP A 22 10.39 0.90 12.86
N ASN A 23 10.16 1.78 11.88
CA ASN A 23 8.91 1.75 11.13
C ASN A 23 9.06 0.87 9.88
N LEU A 24 8.08 -0.01 9.69
CA LEU A 24 7.91 -0.78 8.47
C LEU A 24 7.03 0.00 7.49
N TRP A 25 7.62 0.36 6.37
CA TRP A 25 6.94 0.96 5.22
C TRP A 25 6.53 -0.14 4.23
N VAL A 26 5.27 -0.16 3.83
CA VAL A 26 4.69 -1.15 2.91
C VAL A 26 4.09 -0.44 1.71
N LEU A 27 4.63 -0.70 0.52
CA LEU A 27 4.06 -0.22 -0.74
C LEU A 27 3.08 -1.27 -1.31
N ASP A 28 1.80 -0.90 -1.40
CA ASP A 28 0.76 -1.68 -2.07
C ASP A 28 0.32 -0.94 -3.34
N PRO A 29 0.85 -1.29 -4.52
CA PRO A 29 0.40 -0.70 -5.79
C PRO A 29 -1.02 -1.10 -6.15
N ALA A 30 -1.61 -2.09 -5.46
CA ALA A 30 -2.96 -2.60 -5.69
C ALA A 30 -3.26 -2.91 -7.18
N SER A 31 -2.27 -3.38 -7.94
CA SER A 31 -2.39 -3.78 -9.35
C SER A 31 -2.09 -5.28 -9.50
N PRO A 32 -3.04 -6.17 -9.12
CA PRO A 32 -2.83 -7.61 -9.16
C PRO A 32 -2.45 -8.07 -10.56
N LYS A 33 -1.39 -8.88 -10.65
CA LYS A 33 -0.86 -9.39 -11.93
C LYS A 33 -0.50 -8.27 -12.93
N MET A 34 -0.30 -7.04 -12.45
CA MET A 34 -0.01 -5.85 -13.28
C MET A 34 -1.11 -5.54 -14.32
N GLN A 35 -2.37 -5.91 -14.03
CA GLN A 35 -3.49 -5.74 -14.97
C GLN A 35 -4.24 -4.40 -14.80
N GLY A 36 -3.74 -3.52 -13.93
CA GLY A 36 -4.34 -2.25 -13.59
C GLY A 36 -4.74 -2.19 -12.12
N ILE A 37 -4.86 -0.97 -11.59
CA ILE A 37 -5.12 -0.76 -10.17
C ILE A 37 -6.56 -1.16 -9.79
N VAL A 38 -6.72 -1.68 -8.58
CA VAL A 38 -8.00 -1.73 -7.88
C VAL A 38 -8.28 -0.34 -7.35
N LYS A 39 -9.35 0.30 -7.84
CA LYS A 39 -9.67 1.70 -7.50
C LYS A 39 -9.73 1.92 -5.98
N GLY A 40 -9.04 2.94 -5.49
CA GLY A 40 -8.91 3.27 -4.07
C GLY A 40 -8.02 2.31 -3.27
N GLY A 41 -7.35 1.38 -3.95
CA GLY A 41 -6.43 0.40 -3.38
C GLY A 41 -5.00 0.92 -3.18
N PRO A 42 -4.38 1.63 -4.16
CA PRO A 42 -2.98 2.02 -4.07
C PRO A 42 -2.67 2.86 -2.84
N LYS A 43 -1.65 2.47 -2.08
CA LYS A 43 -1.28 3.13 -0.82
C LYS A 43 0.14 2.81 -0.37
N LEU A 44 0.69 3.73 0.43
CA LEU A 44 1.85 3.50 1.29
C LEU A 44 1.37 3.41 2.73
N VAL A 45 1.79 2.38 3.46
CA VAL A 45 1.41 2.16 4.85
C VAL A 45 2.65 2.17 5.73
N GLU A 46 2.58 2.91 6.83
CA GLU A 46 3.60 2.96 7.87
C GLU A 46 3.11 2.16 9.09
N ILE A 47 3.96 1.26 9.59
CA ILE A 47 3.67 0.41 10.73
C ILE A 47 4.80 0.57 11.74
N ASP A 48 4.47 1.02 12.95
CA ASP A 48 5.41 1.01 14.08
C ASP A 48 5.61 -0.45 14.52
N LEU A 49 6.83 -0.97 14.37
CA LEU A 49 7.16 -2.36 14.74
C LEU A 49 7.27 -2.57 16.25
N ARG A 50 7.51 -1.52 17.02
CA ARG A 50 7.62 -1.60 18.49
C ARG A 50 6.24 -1.80 19.11
N ALA A 51 5.24 -1.06 18.63
CA ALA A 51 3.86 -1.18 19.07
C ALA A 51 3.06 -2.23 18.28
N ASN A 52 3.55 -2.65 17.11
CA ASN A 52 2.83 -3.45 16.12
C ASN A 52 1.49 -2.79 15.73
N GLN A 53 1.56 -1.50 15.36
CA GLN A 53 0.40 -0.68 15.04
C GLN A 53 0.59 0.06 13.72
N VAL A 54 -0.49 0.17 12.94
CA VAL A 54 -0.51 1.03 11.75
C VAL A 54 -0.53 2.47 12.21
N MET A 55 0.52 3.22 11.89
CA MET A 55 0.66 4.63 12.25
C MET A 55 0.01 5.52 11.21
N GLN A 56 0.18 5.18 9.93
CA GLN A 56 -0.32 5.99 8.83
C GLN A 56 -0.68 5.12 7.61
N THR A 57 -1.69 5.57 6.88
CA THR A 57 -2.00 5.07 5.53
C THR A 57 -2.12 6.27 4.60
N ILE A 58 -1.25 6.34 3.60
CA ILE A 58 -1.23 7.38 2.58
C ILE A 58 -1.85 6.78 1.31
N PRO A 59 -3.09 7.13 0.95
CA PRO A 59 -3.69 6.68 -0.30
C PRO A 59 -3.09 7.42 -1.50
N PHE A 60 -2.91 6.71 -2.61
CA PHE A 60 -2.54 7.34 -3.88
C PHE A 60 -3.77 7.57 -4.75
N GLY A 61 -4.00 8.82 -5.12
CA GLY A 61 -5.04 9.21 -6.07
C GLY A 61 -4.71 8.78 -7.50
N GLU A 62 -5.68 8.93 -8.41
CA GLU A 62 -5.50 8.59 -9.84
C GLU A 62 -4.46 9.47 -10.55
N ASP A 63 -4.12 10.63 -9.97
CA ASP A 63 -3.05 11.52 -10.40
C ASP A 63 -1.64 10.96 -10.12
N ILE A 64 -1.50 10.19 -9.03
CA ILE A 64 -0.24 9.52 -8.65
C ILE A 64 -0.20 8.08 -9.19
N ALA A 65 -1.32 7.36 -9.11
CA ALA A 65 -1.47 5.99 -9.59
C ALA A 65 -2.60 5.89 -10.63
N PRO A 66 -2.34 6.23 -11.91
CA PRO A 66 -3.31 6.06 -12.99
C PRO A 66 -3.77 4.62 -13.16
N ALA A 67 -4.90 4.41 -13.85
CA ALA A 67 -5.57 3.10 -13.99
C ALA A 67 -4.65 1.92 -14.40
N LYS A 68 -3.65 2.16 -15.26
CA LYS A 68 -2.69 1.15 -15.76
C LYS A 68 -1.30 1.26 -15.12
N SER A 69 -1.19 1.97 -14.00
CA SER A 69 0.07 2.13 -13.30
C SER A 69 0.47 0.88 -12.52
N TYR A 70 1.76 0.83 -12.20
CA TYR A 70 2.35 -0.11 -11.27
C TYR A 70 3.45 0.64 -10.51
N LEU A 71 3.15 1.06 -9.28
CA LEU A 71 4.13 1.73 -8.43
C LEU A 71 5.19 0.74 -7.98
N ASN A 72 6.44 1.20 -7.99
CA ASN A 72 7.63 0.45 -7.61
C ASN A 72 8.48 1.31 -6.65
N ASP A 73 9.31 0.65 -5.86
CA ASP A 73 10.37 1.26 -5.04
C ASP A 73 11.55 1.81 -5.86
#